data_AF-A0A1H2J1S5-F1
#
_entry.id   AF-A0A1H2J1S5-F1
#
_cell.length_a   1.000
_cell.length_b   1.000
_cell.length_c   1.000
_cell.angle_alpha   90.00
_cell.angle_beta   90.00
_cell.angle_gamma   90.00
#
_symmetry.space_group_name_H-M   'P 1'
#
loop_
_entity.id
_entity.type
_entity.pdbx_description
1 polymer ?
#
loop_
_entity_poly.entity_id
_entity_poly.type
_entity_poly.pdbx_seq_one_letter_code
_entity_poly.pdbx_strand_id
1 'polypeptide(L)'
;MKITVTLSNSEPIEVETTNPDRVRWDMTAAKHNWPKFTDAPFLGLTFLAWAALRRTGGYDGTWEQFSETDCLDIEADDPEAGEVEPDPTQSGLRLD
;
A
#
# COMPACT_ATOMS: atom_id res chain seq x y z
N MET A 1 8.96 1.90 5.54
CA MET A 1 7.48 1.97 5.55
C MET A 1 7.00 0.54 5.53
N LYS A 2 6.32 0.14 6.61
CA LYS A 2 5.77 -1.19 6.75
C LYS A 2 4.44 -1.27 6.01
N ILE A 3 4.18 -2.42 5.42
CA ILE A 3 2.95 -2.74 4.73
C ILE A 3 2.50 -4.11 5.21
N THR A 4 1.24 -4.21 5.62
CA THR A 4 0.53 -5.46 5.86
C THR A 4 -0.22 -5.82 4.59
N VAL A 5 0.02 -7.04 4.09
CA VAL A 5 -0.59 -7.55 2.85
C VAL A 5 -1.47 -8.75 3.19
N THR A 6 -2.74 -8.69 2.79
CA THR A 6 -3.68 -9.81 2.92
C THR A 6 -3.78 -10.53 1.58
N LEU A 7 -3.36 -11.80 1.54
CA LEU A 7 -3.47 -12.65 0.35
C LEU A 7 -4.70 -13.57 0.45
N SER A 8 -5.24 -13.98 -0.69
CA SER A 8 -6.50 -14.72 -0.79
C SER A 8 -6.58 -16.03 0.01
N ASN A 9 -5.43 -16.66 0.28
CA ASN A 9 -5.34 -17.98 0.92
C ASN A 9 -4.27 -18.01 2.02
N SER A 10 -3.94 -16.89 2.65
CA SER A 10 -2.87 -16.83 3.65
C SER A 10 -3.20 -15.87 4.79
N GLU A 11 -2.55 -16.11 5.92
CA GLU A 11 -2.48 -15.13 7.00
C GLU A 11 -1.85 -13.82 6.47
N PRO A 12 -2.23 -12.65 7.01
CA PRO A 12 -1.61 -11.39 6.64
C PRO A 12 -0.09 -11.42 6.80
N ILE A 13 0.62 -10.84 5.83
CA ILE A 13 2.08 -10.81 5.79
C ILE A 13 2.54 -9.37 5.95
N GLU A 14 3.33 -9.10 6.98
CA GLU A 14 4.03 -7.82 7.13
C GLU A 14 5.32 -7.80 6.31
N VAL A 15 5.53 -6.72 5.57
CA VAL A 15 6.76 -6.48 4.81
C VAL A 15 7.18 -5.02 4.91
N GLU A 16 8.49 -4.77 4.91
CA GLU A 16 9.03 -3.42 4.82
C GLU A 16 9.49 -3.09 3.41
N THR A 17 8.98 -1.98 2.89
CA THR A 17 9.47 -1.37 1.65
C THR A 17 10.81 -0.71 1.88
N THR A 18 11.71 -0.93 0.92
CA THR A 18 13.08 -0.42 0.91
C THR A 18 13.34 0.37 -0.38
N ASN A 19 14.49 1.05 -0.46
CA ASN A 19 14.84 1.82 -1.66
C ASN A 19 14.80 1.01 -2.97
N PRO A 20 15.30 -0.25 -3.04
CA PRO A 20 15.14 -1.09 -4.23
C PRO A 20 13.70 -1.20 -4.75
N ASP A 21 12.72 -1.30 -3.85
CA ASP A 21 11.30 -1.44 -4.23
C ASP A 21 10.78 -0.14 -4.86
N ARG A 22 11.20 1.01 -4.32
CA ARG A 22 10.88 2.35 -4.84
C ARG A 22 11.51 2.63 -6.19
N VAL A 23 12.79 2.30 -6.36
CA VAL A 23 13.47 2.44 -7.66
C VAL A 23 12.80 1.54 -8.71
N ARG A 24 12.38 0.33 -8.32
CA ARG A 24 11.65 -0.56 -9.21
C ARG A 24 10.30 0.04 -9.65
N TRP A 25 9.58 0.69 -8.73
CA TRP A 25 8.37 1.44 -9.06
C TRP A 25 8.67 2.52 -10.09
N ASP A 26 9.64 3.40 -9.86
CA ASP A 26 9.96 4.52 -10.76
C ASP A 26 10.26 4.05 -12.19
N MET A 27 11.09 3.00 -12.31
CA MET A 27 11.45 2.44 -13.61
C MET A 27 10.27 1.75 -14.30
N THR A 28 9.43 1.05 -13.55
CA THR A 28 8.26 0.33 -14.10
C THR A 28 7.16 1.30 -14.50
N ALA A 29 6.83 2.26 -13.63
CA ALA A 29 5.83 3.29 -13.91
C ALA A 29 6.20 4.09 -15.15
N ALA A 30 7.47 4.51 -15.30
CA ALA A 30 7.95 5.19 -16.50
C ALA A 30 7.83 4.31 -17.76
N LYS A 31 8.24 3.03 -17.69
CA LYS A 31 8.16 2.10 -18.82
C LYS A 31 6.72 1.84 -19.28
N HIS A 32 5.78 1.77 -18.34
CA HIS A 32 4.38 1.47 -18.62
C HIS A 32 3.48 2.71 -18.77
N ASN A 33 4.07 3.92 -18.68
CA ASN A 33 3.34 5.19 -18.66
C ASN A 33 2.25 5.24 -17.57
N TRP A 34 2.55 4.68 -16.40
CA TRP A 34 1.64 4.77 -15.26
C TRP A 34 1.64 6.18 -14.68
N PRO A 35 0.53 6.59 -14.02
CA PRO A 35 0.48 7.84 -13.29
C PRO A 35 1.54 7.91 -12.20
N LYS A 36 1.83 9.13 -11.72
CA LYS A 36 2.70 9.31 -10.56
C LYS A 36 2.07 8.67 -9.34
N PHE A 37 2.90 8.32 -8.36
CA PHE A 37 2.45 7.73 -7.10
C PHE A 37 1.38 8.59 -6.40
N THR A 38 1.54 9.92 -6.43
CA THR A 38 0.58 10.88 -5.86
C THR A 38 -0.79 10.86 -6.53
N ASP A 39 -0.82 10.49 -7.81
CA ASP A 39 -2.04 10.52 -8.62
C ASP A 39 -2.75 9.16 -8.61
N ALA A 40 -2.00 8.08 -8.36
CA ALA A 40 -2.52 6.71 -8.26
C ALA A 40 -1.89 5.96 -7.05
N PRO A 41 -2.16 6.41 -5.80
CA PRO A 41 -1.50 5.86 -4.62
C PRO A 41 -1.80 4.39 -4.40
N PHE A 42 -3.00 3.91 -4.72
CA PHE A 42 -3.34 2.49 -4.62
C PHE A 42 -2.50 1.62 -5.56
N LEU A 43 -2.32 2.04 -6.82
CA LEU A 43 -1.46 1.34 -7.76
C LEU A 43 -0.01 1.31 -7.28
N GLY A 44 0.49 2.46 -6.82
CA GLY A 44 1.83 2.61 -6.27
C GLY A 44 2.08 1.72 -5.05
N LEU A 45 1.20 1.79 -4.05
CA LEU A 45 1.30 0.99 -2.82
C LEU A 45 1.21 -0.51 -3.13
N THR A 46 0.30 -0.90 -4.03
CA THR A 46 0.18 -2.30 -4.48
C THR A 46 1.46 -2.80 -5.13
N PHE A 47 2.09 -1.98 -5.97
CA PHE A 47 3.36 -2.34 -6.58
C PHE A 47 4.49 -2.44 -5.56
N LEU A 48 4.57 -1.52 -4.60
CA LEU A 48 5.59 -1.57 -3.55
C LEU A 48 5.42 -2.81 -2.66
N ALA A 49 4.19 -3.18 -2.31
CA ALA A 49 3.88 -4.39 -1.57
C ALA A 49 4.36 -5.64 -2.32
N TRP A 50 3.96 -5.79 -3.59
CA TRP A 50 4.41 -6.89 -4.44
C TRP A 50 5.93 -6.94 -4.58
N ALA A 51 6.57 -5.81 -4.87
CA ALA A 51 8.01 -5.74 -5.07
C ALA A 51 8.77 -6.15 -3.80
N ALA A 52 8.31 -5.69 -2.63
CA ALA A 52 8.90 -6.02 -1.36
C ALA A 52 8.73 -7.52 -1.03
N LEU A 53 7.52 -8.09 -1.22
CA LEU A 53 7.27 -9.52 -1.01
C LEU A 53 8.09 -10.41 -1.96
N ARG A 54 8.22 -10.04 -3.24
CA ARG A 54 9.07 -10.77 -4.20
C ARG A 54 10.54 -10.76 -3.77
N ARG A 55 11.02 -9.64 -3.24
CA ARG A 55 12.40 -9.49 -2.77
C ARG A 55 12.67 -10.31 -1.50
N THR A 56 11.72 -10.38 -0.58
CA THR A 56 11.86 -11.12 0.69
C THR A 56 11.47 -12.60 0.59
N GLY A 57 10.92 -13.03 -0.56
CA GLY A 57 10.44 -14.40 -0.75
C GLY A 57 9.07 -14.68 -0.14
N GLY A 58 8.32 -13.64 0.23
CA GLY A 58 6.95 -13.77 0.77
C GLY A 58 5.88 -13.97 -0.31
N TYR A 59 6.24 -13.81 -1.59
CA TYR A 59 5.36 -14.07 -2.72
C TYR A 59 6.20 -14.42 -3.96
N ASP A 60 5.72 -15.33 -4.81
CA ASP A 60 6.46 -15.78 -6.00
C ASP A 60 5.79 -15.50 -7.35
N GLY A 61 4.53 -15.05 -7.34
CA GLY A 61 3.75 -14.77 -8.55
C GLY A 61 4.19 -13.50 -9.30
N THR A 62 3.60 -13.31 -10.48
CA THR A 62 3.81 -12.10 -11.30
C THR A 62 3.11 -10.88 -10.70
N TRP A 63 3.38 -9.70 -11.28
CA TRP A 63 2.69 -8.47 -10.89
C TRP A 63 1.18 -8.60 -11.13
N GLU A 64 0.79 -9.08 -12.30
CA GLU A 64 -0.61 -9.22 -12.71
C GLU A 64 -1.35 -10.21 -11.81
N GLN A 65 -0.73 -11.35 -11.48
CA GLN A 65 -1.30 -12.33 -10.54
C GLN A 65 -1.54 -11.70 -9.16
N PHE A 66 -0.58 -10.92 -8.67
CA PHE A 66 -0.70 -10.23 -7.40
C PHE A 66 -1.81 -9.18 -7.42
N SER A 67 -1.76 -8.25 -8.38
CA SER A 67 -2.62 -7.07 -8.37
C SER A 67 -4.07 -7.33 -8.80
N GLU A 68 -4.31 -8.38 -9.59
CA GLU A 68 -5.63 -8.66 -10.16
C GLU A 68 -6.35 -9.82 -9.46
N THR A 69 -5.67 -10.62 -8.64
CA THR A 69 -6.26 -11.86 -8.09
C THR A 69 -5.85 -12.14 -6.65
N ASP A 70 -4.55 -12.23 -6.37
CA ASP A 70 -4.08 -12.83 -5.11
C ASP A 70 -4.06 -11.84 -3.95
N CYS A 71 -3.80 -10.56 -4.21
CA CYS A 71 -3.81 -9.50 -3.20
C CYS A 71 -5.25 -9.04 -2.93
N LEU A 72 -5.74 -9.32 -1.72
CA LEU A 72 -7.07 -8.89 -1.29
C LEU A 72 -7.06 -7.49 -0.67
N ASP A 73 -6.03 -7.18 0.12
CA ASP A 73 -5.93 -5.90 0.82
C ASP A 73 -4.49 -5.50 1.14
N ILE A 74 -4.28 -4.20 1.30
CA ILE A 74 -3.00 -3.56 1.60
C ILE A 74 -3.21 -2.43 2.60
N GLU A 75 -2.57 -2.57 3.75
CA GLU A 75 -2.53 -1.55 4.78
C GLU A 75 -1.09 -1.07 4.95
N ALA A 76 -0.84 0.24 4.80
CA ALA A 76 0.48 0.82 5.02
C ALA A 76 0.52 1.51 6.38
N ASP A 77 1.48 1.14 7.22
CA ASP A 77 1.75 1.87 8.45
C ASP A 77 2.42 3.20 8.07
N ASP A 78 1.67 4.28 8.22
CA ASP A 78 2.21 5.64 8.18
C ASP A 78 2.49 6.13 9.62
N PRO A 79 3.75 6.12 10.08
CA PRO A 79 4.09 6.62 11.40
C PRO A 79 3.90 8.14 11.54
N GLU A 80 3.68 8.88 10.43
CA GLU A 80 3.32 10.30 10.46
C GLU A 80 1.81 10.55 10.33
N ALA A 81 0.99 9.51 10.13
CA ALA A 81 -0.45 9.58 10.37
C ALA A 81 -0.74 9.56 11.90
N GLY A 82 -0.07 10.44 12.63
CA GLY A 82 -0.34 10.71 14.03
C GLY A 82 -1.67 11.43 14.17
N GLU A 83 -2.54 10.86 15.01
CA GLU A 83 -3.70 11.48 15.64
C GLU A 83 -4.62 12.28 14.70
N VAL A 84 -5.69 11.64 14.23
CA VAL A 84 -6.92 12.41 13.98
C VAL A 84 -7.33 13.02 15.32
N GLU A 85 -7.03 14.31 15.54
CA GLU A 85 -7.68 15.05 16.63
C GLU A 85 -9.19 14.83 16.49
N PRO A 86 -9.90 14.39 17.55
CA PRO A 86 -11.34 14.26 17.47
C PRO A 86 -11.93 15.64 17.15
N ASP A 87 -12.63 15.73 16.02
CA ASP A 87 -13.25 16.97 15.57
C ASP A 87 -14.19 17.54 16.67
N PRO A 88 -13.86 18.71 17.27
CA PRO A 88 -14.70 19.32 18.30
C PRO A 88 -15.97 19.98 17.72
N THR A 89 -16.18 19.95 16.39
CA THR A 89 -17.40 20.49 15.77
C THR A 89 -18.62 19.56 15.85
N GLN A 90 -18.56 18.47 16.63
CA GLN A 90 -19.72 18.06 17.43
C GLN A 90 -19.99 19.03 18.59
N SER A 91 -19.97 20.32 18.27
CA SER A 91 -20.42 21.38 19.16
C SER A 91 -21.94 21.45 19.10
N GLY A 92 -22.56 20.86 20.11
CA GLY A 92 -23.80 21.35 20.70
C GLY A 92 -24.99 21.57 19.76
N LEU A 93 -25.72 20.50 19.43
CA LEU A 93 -27.17 20.65 19.29
C LEU A 93 -27.78 20.72 20.69
N ARG A 94 -27.84 21.93 21.22
CA ARG A 94 -28.95 22.35 22.09
C ARG A 94 -29.50 23.66 21.54
N LEU A 95 -30.78 23.88 21.84
CA LEU A 95 -31.74 24.87 21.33
C LEU A 95 -32.62 24.13 20.31
N ASP A 96 -33.81 23.64 20.67
CA ASP A 96 -34.84 24.22 21.56
C ASP A 96 -35.64 23.17 22.37
#